data_AF-A0A7S0MT30-F1
#
_entry.id   AF-A0A7S0MT30-F1
#
_cell.length_a   1.000
_cell.length_b   1.000
_cell.length_c   1.000
_cell.angle_alpha   90.00
_cell.angle_beta   90.00
_cell.angle_gamma   90.00
#
_symmetry.space_group_name_H-M   'P 1'
#
loop_
_entity.id
_entity.type
_entity.pdbx_description
1 polymer ?
#
loop_
_entity_poly.entity_id
_entity_poly.type
_entity_poly.pdbx_seq_one_letter_code
_entity_poly.pdbx_strand_id
1 'polypeptide(L)'
;MDMVGLPISPVQLASWAVFVLVSLALLVWVCLNSFVGQVVRDSLNKEKREMFQRYHYLASTRENLHHQINWAKQDGDTSRARGLEADLKDVEAECRTLARVIGR
;
A
#
# COMPACT_ATOMS: atom_id res chain seq x y z
N MET A 1 -47.13 -34.06 35.71
CA MET A 1 -46.37 -33.19 34.80
C MET A 1 -45.03 -33.87 34.60
N ASP A 2 -45.03 -34.91 33.77
CA ASP A 2 -43.87 -35.76 33.57
C ASP A 2 -42.87 -35.04 32.66
N MET A 3 -41.71 -34.75 33.22
CA MET A 3 -40.58 -34.23 32.45
C MET A 3 -40.05 -35.37 31.58
N VAL A 4 -40.41 -35.36 30.30
CA VAL A 4 -39.84 -36.26 29.29
C VAL A 4 -38.41 -35.80 29.00
N GLY A 5 -37.47 -36.19 29.86
CA GLY A 5 -36.04 -36.08 29.59
C GLY A 5 -35.64 -37.16 28.61
N LEU A 6 -35.68 -36.89 27.30
CA LEU A 6 -35.06 -37.77 26.31
C LEU A 6 -33.55 -37.89 26.62
N PRO A 7 -32.98 -39.11 26.70
CA PRO A 7 -31.55 -39.27 26.84
C PRO A 7 -30.89 -38.86 25.52
N ILE A 8 -30.19 -37.73 25.54
CA ILE A 8 -29.36 -37.32 24.40
C ILE A 8 -28.30 -38.42 24.21
N SER A 9 -28.35 -39.08 23.07
CA SER A 9 -27.39 -40.16 22.79
C SER A 9 -25.96 -39.59 22.71
N PRO A 10 -24.93 -40.34 23.15
CA PRO A 10 -23.54 -39.89 23.05
C PRO A 10 -23.12 -39.54 21.61
N VAL A 11 -23.78 -40.13 20.62
CA VAL A 11 -23.61 -39.83 19.19
C VAL A 11 -24.13 -38.43 18.84
N GLN A 12 -25.26 -38.00 19.41
CA GLN A 12 -25.77 -36.63 19.22
C GLN A 12 -24.88 -35.59 19.88
N LEU A 13 -24.36 -35.85 21.09
CA LEU A 13 -23.39 -34.97 21.75
C LEU A 13 -22.10 -34.84 20.94
N ALA A 14 -21.57 -35.94 20.41
CA ALA A 14 -20.39 -35.92 19.55
C ALA A 14 -20.65 -35.15 18.23
N SER A 15 -21.81 -35.35 17.60
CA SER A 15 -22.20 -34.64 16.38
C SER A 15 -22.28 -33.13 16.59
N TRP A 16 -22.90 -32.69 17.69
CA TRP A 16 -22.95 -31.28 18.08
C TRP A 16 -21.55 -30.69 18.34
N ALA A 17 -20.69 -31.42 19.06
CA ALA A 17 -19.33 -30.97 19.32
C ALA A 17 -18.52 -30.80 18.03
N VAL A 18 -18.62 -31.75 17.09
CA VAL A 18 -17.95 -31.66 15.78
C VAL A 18 -18.49 -30.48 14.97
N PHE A 19 -19.81 -30.27 14.95
CA PHE A 19 -20.41 -29.15 14.23
C PHE A 19 -19.93 -27.79 14.77
N VAL A 20 -19.87 -27.64 16.10
CA VAL A 20 -19.36 -26.42 16.74
C VAL A 20 -17.89 -26.21 16.41
N LEU A 21 -17.06 -27.25 16.48
CA LEU A 21 -15.62 -27.16 16.17
C LEU A 21 -15.36 -26.77 14.72
N VAL A 22 -16.06 -27.39 13.76
CA VAL A 22 -15.93 -27.05 12.33
C VAL A 22 -16.42 -25.63 12.06
N SER A 23 -17.52 -25.21 12.68
CA SER A 23 -18.05 -23.85 12.53
C SER A 23 -17.07 -22.80 13.06
N LEU A 24 -16.47 -23.04 14.23
CA LEU A 24 -15.45 -22.16 14.80
C LEU A 24 -14.18 -22.14 13.93
N ALA A 25 -13.73 -23.30 13.42
CA ALA A 25 -12.57 -23.37 12.54
C ALA A 25 -12.80 -22.58 11.24
N LEU A 26 -13.99 -22.70 10.63
CA LEU A 26 -14.37 -21.92 9.46
C LEU A 26 -14.47 -20.42 9.77
N LEU A 27 -15.01 -20.05 10.93
CA LEU A 27 -15.08 -18.66 11.37
C LEU A 27 -13.67 -18.07 11.50
N VAL A 28 -12.76 -18.77 12.18
CA VAL A 28 -11.36 -18.36 12.34
C VAL A 28 -10.68 -18.26 10.97
N TRP A 29 -10.91 -19.22 10.09
CA TRP A 29 -10.36 -19.20 8.73
C TRP A 29 -10.83 -17.97 7.93
N VAL A 30 -12.13 -17.67 7.96
CA VAL A 30 -12.70 -16.49 7.28
C VAL A 30 -12.17 -15.19 7.89
N CYS A 31 -12.13 -15.09 9.21
CA CYS A 31 -11.58 -13.93 9.91
C CYS A 31 -10.11 -13.71 9.56
N LEU A 32 -9.31 -14.77 9.50
CA LEU A 32 -7.89 -14.69 9.14
C LEU A 32 -7.71 -14.22 7.69
N ASN A 33 -8.46 -14.79 6.74
CA ASN A 33 -8.41 -14.36 5.34
C ASN A 33 -8.88 -12.90 5.16
N SER A 34 -9.91 -12.49 5.90
CA SER A 34 -10.40 -11.11 5.88
C SER A 34 -9.37 -10.14 6.44
N PHE A 35 -8.76 -10.47 7.58
CA PHE A 35 -7.75 -9.66 8.22
C PHE A 35 -6.48 -9.53 7.35
N VAL A 36 -5.97 -10.64 6.82
CA VAL A 36 -4.82 -10.64 5.90
C VAL A 36 -5.15 -9.83 4.65
N GLY A 37 -6.35 -9.97 4.09
CA GLY A 37 -6.81 -9.18 2.96
C GLY A 37 -6.88 -7.68 3.24
N GLN A 38 -7.30 -7.28 4.44
CA GLN A 38 -7.31 -5.88 4.86
C GLN A 38 -5.89 -5.33 5.05
N VAL A 39 -5.03 -6.04 5.79
CA VAL A 39 -3.65 -5.59 6.06
C VAL A 39 -2.86 -5.44 4.77
N VAL A 40 -2.97 -6.39 3.84
CA VAL A 40 -2.29 -6.30 2.53
C VAL A 40 -2.82 -5.12 1.73
N ARG A 41 -4.14 -4.90 1.71
CA ARG A 41 -4.77 -3.77 1.02
C ARG A 41 -4.33 -2.43 1.60
N ASP A 42 -4.26 -2.32 2.92
CA ASP A 42 -3.82 -1.11 3.61
C ASP A 42 -2.34 -0.82 3.37
N SER A 43 -1.50 -1.86 3.36
CA SER A 43 -0.08 -1.76 3.00
C SER A 43 0.09 -1.25 1.57
N LEU A 44 -0.62 -1.84 0.60
CA LEU A 44 -0.58 -1.41 -0.80
C LEU A 44 -1.10 0.02 -0.97
N ASN A 45 -2.15 0.42 -0.26
CA ASN A 45 -2.67 1.78 -0.29
C ASN A 45 -1.70 2.80 0.31
N LYS A 46 -0.92 2.40 1.33
CA LYS A 46 0.14 3.23 1.90
C LYS A 46 1.30 3.39 0.91
N GLU A 47 1.78 2.28 0.34
CA GLU A 47 2.87 2.29 -0.62
C GLU A 47 2.52 3.12 -1.87
N LYS A 48 1.31 2.96 -2.41
CA LYS A 48 0.81 3.80 -3.52
C LYS A 48 0.79 5.28 -3.16
N ARG A 49 0.36 5.64 -1.94
CA ARG A 49 0.36 7.04 -1.48
C ARG A 49 1.77 7.59 -1.38
N GLU A 50 2.72 6.82 -0.82
CA GLU A 50 4.12 7.24 -0.72
C GLU A 50 4.76 7.42 -2.11
N MET A 51 4.51 6.51 -3.05
CA MET A 51 4.98 6.66 -4.44
C MET A 51 4.39 7.90 -5.11
N PHE A 52 3.09 8.14 -4.94
CA PHE A 52 2.42 9.31 -5.51
C PHE A 52 2.95 10.62 -4.92
N GLN A 53 3.17 10.66 -3.60
CA GLN A 53 3.78 11.80 -2.92
C GLN A 53 5.22 12.06 -3.40
N ARG A 54 6.03 11.02 -3.55
CA ARG A 54 7.40 11.15 -4.11
C ARG A 54 7.38 11.68 -5.53
N TYR A 55 6.50 11.16 -6.38
CA TYR A 55 6.35 11.65 -7.75
C TYR A 55 5.97 13.14 -7.78
N HIS A 56 4.99 13.54 -6.97
CA HIS A 56 4.56 14.94 -6.91
C HIS A 56 5.64 15.87 -6.36
N TYR A 57 6.43 15.42 -5.38
CA TYR A 57 7.58 16.15 -4.86
C TYR A 57 8.63 16.36 -5.95
N LEU A 58 9.02 15.29 -6.65
CA LEU A 58 10.01 15.38 -7.72
C LEU A 58 9.54 16.26 -8.89
N ALA A 59 8.25 16.23 -9.24
CA ALA A 59 7.68 17.12 -10.24
C ALA A 59 7.81 18.59 -9.83
N SER A 60 7.50 18.93 -8.57
CA SER A 60 7.67 20.28 -8.05
C SER A 60 9.15 20.71 -8.00
N THR A 61 10.04 19.81 -7.59
CA THR A 61 11.50 20.07 -7.59
C THR A 61 12.01 20.33 -9.01
N ARG A 62 11.53 19.57 -10.00
CA ARG A 62 11.88 19.79 -11.42
C ARG A 62 11.48 21.19 -11.90
N GLU A 63 10.26 21.61 -11.61
CA GLU A 63 9.77 22.95 -11.97
C GLU A 63 10.60 24.05 -11.30
N ASN A 64 10.93 23.89 -10.02
CA ASN A 64 11.79 24.81 -9.29
C ASN A 64 13.20 24.88 -9.88
N LEU A 65 13.81 23.74 -10.22
CA LEU A 65 15.13 23.70 -10.85
C LEU A 65 15.13 24.39 -12.21
N HIS A 66 14.10 24.19 -13.05
CA HIS A 66 13.95 24.94 -14.30
C HIS A 66 13.93 26.45 -14.07
N HIS A 67 13.20 26.91 -13.05
CA HIS A 67 13.14 28.31 -12.70
C HIS A 67 14.50 28.86 -12.27
N GLN A 68 15.23 28.12 -11.42
CA GLN A 68 16.54 28.51 -10.93
C GLN A 68 17.61 28.51 -12.03
N ILE A 69 17.55 27.56 -12.97
CA ILE A 69 18.44 27.52 -14.14
C ILE A 69 18.20 28.76 -15.01
N ASN A 70 16.95 29.14 -15.24
CA ASN A 70 16.63 30.33 -16.02
C ASN A 70 17.14 31.61 -15.35
N TRP A 71 17.00 31.74 -14.03
CA TRP A 71 17.58 32.85 -13.28
C TRP A 71 19.11 32.86 -13.33
N ALA A 72 19.77 31.72 -13.07
CA ALA A 72 21.22 31.63 -13.14
C ALA A 72 21.78 32.00 -14.54
N LYS A 73 21.04 31.67 -15.60
CA LYS A 73 21.36 32.08 -16.98
C LYS A 73 21.20 33.58 -17.19
N GLN A 74 20.16 34.19 -16.63
CA GLN A 74 19.94 35.65 -16.70
C GLN A 74 21.03 36.41 -15.94
N ASP A 75 21.47 35.89 -14.80
CA ASP A 75 22.54 36.48 -13.99
C ASP A 75 23.95 36.24 -14.57
N GLY A 76 24.07 35.46 -15.66
CA GLY A 76 25.35 35.14 -16.30
C GLY A 76 26.19 34.08 -15.54
N ASP A 77 25.67 33.50 -14.47
CA ASP A 77 26.34 32.47 -13.66
C ASP A 77 26.22 31.09 -14.31
N THR A 78 27.06 30.88 -15.33
CA THR A 78 27.13 29.64 -16.11
C THR A 78 27.66 28.43 -15.32
N SER A 79 28.36 28.65 -14.20
CA SER A 79 28.82 27.55 -13.33
C SER A 79 27.67 27.02 -12.50
N ARG A 80 26.89 27.92 -11.89
CA ARG A 80 25.68 27.56 -11.16
C ARG A 80 24.61 26.95 -12.06
N ALA A 81 24.40 27.51 -13.25
CA ALA A 81 23.45 26.94 -14.21
C ALA A 81 23.82 25.49 -14.59
N ARG A 82 25.10 25.18 -14.80
CA ARG A 82 25.57 23.81 -15.10
C ARG A 82 25.37 22.84 -13.94
N GLY A 83 25.59 23.29 -12.69
CA GLY A 83 25.32 22.49 -11.51
C GLY A 83 23.84 22.13 -11.40
N LEU A 84 22.96 23.13 -11.52
CA LEU A 84 21.52 22.93 -11.47
C LEU A 84 20.99 22.09 -12.65
N GLU A 85 21.61 22.16 -13.83
CA GLU A 85 21.28 21.30 -14.97
C GLU A 85 21.67 19.83 -14.74
N ALA A 86 22.73 19.56 -13.99
CA ALA A 86 23.09 18.20 -13.58
C ALA A 86 22.04 17.64 -12.60
N ASP A 87 21.70 18.42 -11.58
CA ASP A 87 20.66 18.05 -10.59
C ASP A 87 19.30 17.81 -11.27
N LEU A 88 18.95 18.64 -12.26
CA LEU A 88 17.72 18.47 -13.05
C LEU A 88 17.70 17.15 -13.81
N LYS A 89 18.83 16.73 -14.41
CA LYS A 89 18.92 15.44 -15.13
C LYS A 89 18.72 14.26 -14.20
N ASP A 90 19.25 14.32 -13.00
CA ASP A 90 19.08 13.27 -11.99
C ASP A 90 17.62 13.17 -11.54
N VAL A 91 16.98 14.30 -11.24
CA VAL A 91 15.54 14.36 -10.91
C VAL A 91 14.68 13.84 -12.07
N GLU A 92 14.99 14.18 -13.32
CA GLU A 92 14.26 13.67 -14.49
C GLU A 92 14.46 12.16 -14.71
N ALA A 93 15.64 11.62 -14.39
CA ALA A 93 15.89 10.17 -14.43
C ALA A 93 15.07 9.44 -13.37
N GLU A 94 14.97 9.99 -12.16
CA GLU A 94 14.16 9.44 -11.07
C GLU A 94 12.66 9.50 -11.40
N CYS A 95 12.17 10.64 -11.90
CA CYS A 95 10.79 10.80 -12.39
C CYS A 95 10.42 9.76 -13.45
N ARG A 96 11.29 9.54 -14.45
CA ARG A 96 11.05 8.51 -15.48
C ARG A 96 11.01 7.10 -14.90
N THR A 97 11.83 6.82 -13.90
CA THR A 97 11.87 5.51 -13.26
C THR A 97 10.58 5.27 -12.46
N LEU A 98 10.14 6.25 -11.66
CA LEU A 98 8.87 6.17 -10.94
C LEU A 98 7.66 6.10 -11.87
N ALA A 99 7.65 6.86 -12.97
CA ALA A 99 6.57 6.81 -13.96
C ALA A 99 6.41 5.41 -14.59
N ARG A 100 7.50 4.68 -14.83
CA ARG A 100 7.43 3.29 -15.31
C ARG A 100 6.88 2.31 -14.27
N VAL A 101 7.15 2.56 -13.00
CA VAL A 101 6.65 1.71 -11.90
C VAL A 101 5.16 1.97 -11.66
N ILE A 102 4.71 3.22 -11.74
CA ILE A 102 3.30 3.61 -11.54
C ILE A 102 2.43 3.26 -12.76
N GLY A 103 2.98 3.34 -13.98
CA GLY A 103 2.26 3.06 -15.22
C GLY A 103 2.15 1.57 -15.61
N ARG A 104 2.71 0.66 -14.80
CA ARG A 104 2.54 -0.80 -14.92
C ARG A 104 1.42 -1.29 -14.03
#